data_AF-A0A1H9A7Q0-F1
#
_entry.id   AF-A0A1H9A7Q0-F1
#
_cell.length_a   1.000
_cell.length_b   1.000
_cell.length_c   1.000
_cell.angle_alpha   90.00
_cell.angle_beta   90.00
_cell.angle_gamma   90.00
#
_symmetry.space_group_name_H-M   'P 1'
#
loop_
_entity.id
_entity.type
_entity.pdbx_description
1 polymer ?
#
loop_
_entity_poly.entity_id
_entity_poly.type
_entity_poly.pdbx_seq_one_letter_code
_entity_poly.pdbx_strand_id
1 'polypeptide(L)'
;MIRRFEPQGTGKKGIAIAGQRGQPVRAAAPGRVVYSGSGLVGYGKLIIVKHDDSYLSAYGHNEKILVNEGATVSAGQRIALLGDTGTDRPMLHFEIRRDGKPVDPLRYMPRR
;
A
#
# COMPACT_ATOMS: atom_id res chain seq x y z
N MET A 1 6.35 4.09 -14.43
CA MET A 1 5.22 3.50 -15.18
C MET A 1 4.28 2.84 -14.18
N ILE A 2 2.98 3.14 -14.22
CA ILE A 2 1.97 2.52 -13.34
C ILE A 2 1.36 1.33 -14.11
N ARG A 3 1.37 0.13 -13.53
CA ARG A 3 0.65 -1.02 -14.09
C ARG A 3 -0.78 -1.03 -13.54
N ARG A 4 -1.77 -1.07 -14.44
CA ARG A 4 -3.19 -0.92 -14.13
C ARG A 4 -3.76 -2.11 -13.34
N PHE A 5 -4.83 -1.81 -12.60
CA PHE A 5 -5.69 -2.73 -11.88
C PHE A 5 -6.37 -3.74 -12.82
N GLU A 6 -6.34 -5.04 -12.51
CA GLU A 6 -7.04 -6.09 -13.25
C GLU A 6 -8.13 -6.75 -12.38
N PRO A 7 -9.43 -6.57 -12.69
CA PRO A 7 -10.52 -7.10 -11.89
C PRO A 7 -10.82 -8.60 -12.07
N GLN A 8 -10.21 -9.30 -13.03
CA GLN A 8 -10.51 -10.71 -13.35
C GLN A 8 -9.27 -11.61 -13.59
N GLY A 9 -8.24 -11.47 -12.74
CA GLY A 9 -7.12 -12.41 -12.70
C GLY A 9 -6.92 -12.94 -11.29
N THR A 10 -6.66 -14.25 -11.15
CA THR A 10 -6.43 -15.00 -9.90
C THR A 10 -5.21 -14.56 -9.08
N GLY A 11 -4.72 -13.33 -9.24
CA GLY A 11 -3.40 -12.93 -8.79
C GLY A 11 -3.35 -11.79 -7.79
N LYS A 12 -3.72 -10.56 -8.18
CA LYS A 12 -3.33 -9.36 -7.41
C LYS A 12 -4.39 -8.27 -7.52
N LYS A 13 -5.07 -8.00 -6.41
CA LYS A 13 -6.00 -6.88 -6.22
C LYS A 13 -5.15 -5.62 -6.02
N GLY A 14 -5.45 -4.47 -6.63
CA GLY A 14 -4.65 -3.24 -6.50
C GLY A 14 -3.81 -2.86 -7.73
N ILE A 15 -2.86 -1.94 -7.54
CA ILE A 15 -1.95 -1.44 -8.60
C ILE A 15 -0.49 -1.61 -8.20
N ALA A 16 0.36 -1.80 -9.22
CA ALA A 16 1.81 -1.81 -9.05
C ALA A 16 2.40 -0.48 -9.53
N ILE A 17 3.11 0.21 -8.64
CA ILE A 17 3.77 1.48 -8.92
C ILE A 17 5.29 1.24 -8.92
N ALA A 18 5.90 1.28 -10.10
CA ALA A 18 7.35 1.17 -10.22
C ALA A 18 8.03 2.36 -9.55
N GLY A 19 9.13 2.10 -8.85
CA GLY A 19 9.94 3.12 -8.20
C GLY A 19 11.38 2.65 -8.04
N GLN A 20 12.13 3.36 -7.21
CA GLN A 20 13.51 3.00 -6.85
C GLN A 20 13.55 2.58 -5.39
N ARG A 21 14.40 1.60 -5.07
CA ARG A 21 14.63 1.16 -3.69
C ARG A 21 15.03 2.35 -2.80
N GLY A 22 14.53 2.38 -1.57
CA GLY A 22 14.73 3.49 -0.64
C GLY A 22 13.82 4.70 -0.86
N GLN A 23 13.02 4.76 -1.94
CA GLN A 23 12.10 5.88 -2.15
C GLN A 23 11.04 5.98 -1.02
N PRO A 24 10.65 7.19 -0.59
CA PRO A 24 9.61 7.34 0.41
C PRO A 24 8.26 6.80 -0.05
N VAL A 25 7.69 5.86 0.72
CA VAL A 25 6.27 5.48 0.62
C VAL A 25 5.49 6.33 1.61
N ARG A 26 4.42 6.96 1.11
CA ARG A 26 3.63 7.94 1.86
C ARG A 26 2.18 7.47 2.02
N ALA A 27 1.57 7.77 3.17
CA ALA A 27 0.17 7.50 3.40
C ALA A 27 -0.71 8.31 2.43
N ALA A 28 -1.66 7.64 1.77
CA ALA A 28 -2.56 8.27 0.81
C ALA A 28 -3.57 9.23 1.47
N ALA A 29 -3.95 8.96 2.71
CA ALA A 29 -4.92 9.72 3.51
C ALA A 29 -4.59 9.57 5.01
N PRO A 30 -5.11 10.44 5.90
CA PRO A 30 -4.94 10.26 7.34
C PRO A 30 -5.62 8.97 7.82
N GLY A 31 -5.13 8.37 8.89
CA GLY A 31 -5.73 7.15 9.44
C GLY A 31 -4.91 6.50 10.55
N ARG A 32 -5.31 5.30 10.94
CA ARG A 32 -4.61 4.48 11.93
C ARG A 32 -3.99 3.25 11.28
N VAL A 33 -2.73 2.97 11.59
CA VAL A 33 -2.06 1.74 11.17
C VAL A 33 -2.69 0.57 11.90
N VAL A 34 -3.34 -0.34 11.16
CA VAL A 34 -3.98 -1.55 11.70
C VAL A 34 -3.16 -2.81 11.43
N TYR A 35 -2.08 -2.70 10.66
CA TYR A 35 -1.09 -3.76 10.46
C TYR A 35 0.26 -3.18 10.07
N SER A 36 1.33 -3.72 10.64
CA SER A 36 2.71 -3.41 10.28
C SER A 36 3.59 -4.65 10.46
N GLY A 37 4.05 -5.25 9.37
CA GLY A 37 4.83 -6.49 9.46
C GLY A 37 5.04 -7.21 8.12
N SER A 38 5.45 -8.47 8.17
CA SER A 38 5.74 -9.31 6.98
C SER A 38 5.10 -10.70 7.04
N GLY A 39 4.11 -10.91 7.90
CA GLY A 39 3.44 -12.20 8.08
C GLY A 39 2.41 -12.55 7.00
N LEU A 40 2.05 -11.61 6.13
CA LEU A 40 1.08 -11.81 5.05
C LEU A 40 1.81 -12.23 3.77
N VAL A 41 1.62 -13.51 3.39
CA VAL A 41 2.22 -14.12 2.20
C VAL A 41 1.84 -13.32 0.94
N GLY A 42 2.84 -13.09 0.08
CA GLY A 42 2.66 -12.38 -1.19
C GLY A 42 2.75 -10.85 -1.11
N TYR A 43 2.78 -10.24 0.08
CA TYR A 43 2.88 -8.78 0.24
C TYR A 43 4.25 -8.28 0.67
N GLY A 44 5.17 -9.17 1.06
CA GLY A 44 6.45 -8.75 1.67
C GLY A 44 6.22 -7.94 2.95
N LYS A 45 7.03 -6.91 3.18
CA LYS A 45 6.79 -5.96 4.26
C LYS A 45 5.62 -5.07 3.91
N LEU A 46 4.58 -5.11 4.74
CA LEU A 46 3.27 -4.54 4.48
C LEU A 46 2.85 -3.60 5.61
N ILE A 47 2.21 -2.50 5.23
CA ILE A 47 1.49 -1.60 6.12
C ILE A 47 0.03 -1.56 5.66
N ILE A 48 -0.92 -1.64 6.59
CA ILE A 48 -2.34 -1.38 6.30
C ILE A 48 -2.80 -0.21 7.17
N VAL A 49 -3.41 0.79 6.54
CA VAL A 49 -3.96 1.98 7.20
C VAL A 49 -5.48 1.97 7.07
N LYS A 50 -6.18 2.01 8.21
CA LYS A 50 -7.63 2.27 8.28
C LYS A 50 -7.87 3.78 8.28
N HIS A 51 -8.60 4.26 7.29
CA HIS A 51 -8.94 5.68 7.15
C HIS A 51 -10.24 6.01 7.87
N ASP A 52 -11.24 5.14 7.71
CA ASP A 52 -12.55 5.20 8.34
C ASP A 52 -13.16 3.79 8.38
N ASP A 53 -14.44 3.66 8.70
CA ASP A 53 -15.13 2.36 8.79
C ASP A 53 -15.29 1.63 7.45
N SER A 54 -15.24 2.37 6.33
CA SER A 54 -15.36 1.81 5.00
C SER A 54 -14.01 1.62 4.32
N TYR A 55 -13.01 2.45 4.59
CA TYR A 55 -11.79 2.53 3.78
C TYR A 55 -10.51 2.04 4.47
N LEU A 56 -9.79 1.18 3.75
CA LEU A 56 -8.43 0.73 4.06
C LEU A 56 -7.51 0.98 2.87
N SER A 57 -6.25 1.31 3.14
CA SER A 57 -5.18 1.26 2.14
C SER A 57 -4.06 0.32 2.57
N ALA A 58 -3.48 -0.39 1.62
CA ALA A 58 -2.38 -1.33 1.86
C ALA A 58 -1.15 -0.98 1.02
N TYR A 59 0.03 -1.04 1.63
CA TYR A 59 1.32 -0.66 1.05
C TYR A 59 2.28 -1.83 1.21
N GLY A 60 2.49 -2.62 0.15
CA GLY A 60 3.33 -3.82 0.16
C GLY A 60 4.72 -3.62 -0.46
N HIS A 61 5.53 -4.68 -0.36
CA HIS A 61 6.88 -4.81 -0.92
C HIS A 61 7.91 -3.80 -0.39
N ASN A 62 7.68 -3.26 0.82
CA ASN A 62 8.58 -2.26 1.38
C ASN A 62 9.96 -2.85 1.74
N GLU A 63 11.01 -2.04 1.67
CA GLU A 63 12.33 -2.39 2.22
C GLU A 63 12.35 -2.22 3.74
N LYS A 64 11.76 -1.12 4.24
CA LYS A 64 11.74 -0.77 5.66
C LYS A 64 10.40 -0.15 6.03
N ILE A 65 9.84 -0.59 7.14
CA ILE A 65 8.65 0.02 7.75
C ILE A 65 9.11 1.05 8.79
N LEU A 66 8.47 2.22 8.81
CA LEU A 66 8.82 3.34 9.67
C LEU A 66 7.72 3.65 10.71
N VAL A 67 6.60 2.95 10.65
CA VAL A 67 5.45 3.12 11.56
C VAL A 67 5.00 1.77 12.11
N ASN A 68 4.60 1.75 13.37
CA ASN A 68 4.14 0.54 14.05
C ASN A 68 2.62 0.44 14.03
N GLU A 69 2.10 -0.75 14.27
CA GLU A 69 0.68 -0.96 14.51
C GLU A 69 0.17 -0.06 15.64
N GLY A 70 -1.05 0.46 15.49
CA GLY A 70 -1.68 1.39 16.43
C GLY A 70 -1.35 2.86 16.20
N ALA A 71 -0.31 3.19 15.42
CA ALA A 71 0.10 4.57 15.15
C ALA A 71 -0.93 5.33 14.30
N THR A 72 -1.13 6.61 14.60
CA THR A 72 -1.88 7.54 13.74
C THR A 72 -0.95 8.17 12.70
N VAL A 73 -1.41 8.27 11.46
CA VAL A 73 -0.67 8.87 10.34
C VAL A 73 -1.48 9.97 9.66
N SER A 74 -0.79 10.99 9.15
CA SER A 74 -1.38 12.05 8.32
C SER A 74 -1.24 11.73 6.82
N ALA A 75 -2.09 12.34 5.98
CA ALA A 75 -1.90 12.28 4.53
C ALA A 75 -0.50 12.79 4.15
N GLY A 76 0.18 12.08 3.25
CA GLY A 76 1.53 12.40 2.81
C GLY A 76 2.64 12.06 3.82
N GLN A 77 2.30 11.62 5.04
CA GLN A 77 3.30 11.17 6.02
C GLN A 77 4.09 9.99 5.46
N ARG A 78 5.41 10.05 5.63
CA ARG A 78 6.30 8.94 5.26
C ARG A 78 6.08 7.78 6.22
N ILE A 79 5.72 6.61 5.70
CA ILE A 79 5.38 5.42 6.49
C ILE A 79 6.33 4.24 6.23
N ALA A 80 7.02 4.23 5.09
CA ALA A 80 7.96 3.19 4.72
C ALA A 80 8.99 3.70 3.69
N LEU A 81 9.98 2.86 3.43
CA LEU A 81 10.90 2.96 2.29
C LEU A 81 10.57 1.84 1.30
N LEU A 82 10.50 2.21 0.02
CA LEU A 82 10.18 1.29 -1.06
C LEU A 82 11.26 0.22 -1.21
N GLY A 83 10.86 -1.01 -1.48
CA GLY A 83 11.77 -2.10 -1.76
C GLY A 83 11.19 -3.05 -2.78
N ASP A 84 11.67 -4.29 -2.68
CA ASP A 84 11.36 -5.44 -3.52
C ASP A 84 11.01 -6.66 -2.66
N THR A 85 10.61 -6.48 -1.39
CA THR A 85 10.36 -7.64 -0.52
C THR A 85 9.18 -8.47 -1.02
N GLY A 86 9.40 -9.75 -1.33
CA GLY A 86 8.36 -10.62 -1.88
C GLY A 86 7.99 -10.33 -3.34
N THR A 87 8.86 -9.66 -4.10
CA THR A 87 8.74 -9.45 -5.55
C THR A 87 10.14 -9.38 -6.21
N ASP A 88 10.21 -9.40 -7.54
CA ASP A 88 11.48 -9.54 -8.27
C ASP A 88 12.16 -8.19 -8.60
N ARG A 89 11.50 -7.07 -8.29
CA ARG A 89 12.02 -5.72 -8.58
C ARG A 89 11.39 -4.65 -7.68
N PRO A 90 12.05 -3.50 -7.48
CA PRO A 90 11.48 -2.42 -6.69
C PRO A 90 10.14 -1.91 -7.23
N MET A 91 9.08 -2.14 -6.46
CA MET A 91 7.74 -1.64 -6.78
C MET A 91 6.85 -1.59 -5.55
N LEU A 92 5.92 -0.64 -5.54
CA LEU A 92 4.90 -0.55 -4.50
C LEU A 92 3.68 -1.35 -4.97
N HIS A 93 3.26 -2.32 -4.18
CA HIS A 93 1.91 -2.87 -4.28
C HIS A 93 0.98 -1.96 -3.47
N PHE A 94 0.05 -1.29 -4.15
CA PHE A 94 -0.91 -0.39 -3.53
C PHE A 94 -2.34 -0.87 -3.74
N GLU A 95 -3.07 -1.06 -2.64
CA GLU A 95 -4.49 -1.39 -2.65
C GLU A 95 -5.31 -0.34 -1.92
N ILE A 96 -6.52 -0.12 -2.41
CA ILE A 96 -7.60 0.48 -1.63
C ILE A 96 -8.69 -0.57 -1.51
N ARG A 97 -9.21 -0.74 -0.29
CA ARG A 97 -10.39 -1.56 -0.03
C ARG A 97 -11.50 -0.69 0.53
N ARG A 98 -12.70 -0.90 0.00
CA ARG A 98 -13.95 -0.31 0.50
C ARG A 98 -14.85 -1.43 0.99
N ASP A 99 -15.27 -1.38 2.24
CA ASP A 99 -16.14 -2.38 2.89
C ASP A 99 -15.57 -3.81 2.71
N GLY A 100 -14.25 -3.94 2.89
CA GLY A 100 -13.50 -5.19 2.73
C GLY A 100 -13.23 -5.62 1.28
N LYS A 101 -13.85 -4.97 0.28
CA LYS A 101 -13.68 -5.30 -1.14
C LYS A 101 -12.62 -4.42 -1.80
N PRO A 102 -11.71 -4.98 -2.61
CA PRO A 102 -10.74 -4.18 -3.36
C PRO A 102 -11.46 -3.29 -4.38
N VAL A 103 -11.04 -2.03 -4.48
CA VAL A 103 -11.55 -1.06 -5.45
C VAL A 103 -10.40 -0.49 -6.28
N ASP A 104 -10.70 0.04 -7.47
CA ASP A 104 -9.72 0.69 -8.34
C ASP A 104 -9.11 1.92 -7.62
N PRO A 105 -7.81 1.88 -7.25
CA PRO A 105 -7.19 2.97 -6.51
C PRO A 105 -7.07 4.26 -7.31
N LEU A 106 -7.02 4.16 -8.65
CA LEU A 106 -6.83 5.33 -9.53
C LEU A 106 -8.02 6.29 -9.48
N ARG A 107 -9.19 5.83 -9.02
CA ARG A 107 -10.37 6.68 -8.81
C ARG A 107 -10.26 7.59 -7.59
N TYR A 108 -9.32 7.31 -6.68
CA TYR A 108 -9.14 8.02 -5.41
C TYR A 108 -7.81 8.78 -5.32
N MET A 109 -6.97 8.67 -6.34
CA MET A 109 -5.75 9.47 -6.44
C MET A 109 -6.11 10.83 -7.05
N PRO A 110 -5.57 11.94 -6.51
CA PRO A 110 -5.77 13.25 -7.13
C PRO A 110 -5.26 13.20 -8.58
N ARG A 111 -6.12 13.66 -9.51
CA ARG A 111 -5.69 13.92 -10.88
C ARG A 111 -4.60 14.99 -10.81
N ARG A 112 -3.43 14.64 -11.32
CA ARG A 112 -2.27 15.52 -11.33
C ARG A 112 -2.44 16.62 -12.37
#